data_AF-A0AAI8Z739-F1
#
_entry.id   AF-A0AAI8Z739-F1
#
_cell.length_a   1.000
_cell.length_b   1.000
_cell.length_c   1.000
_cell.angle_alpha   90.00
_cell.angle_beta   90.00
_cell.angle_gamma   90.00
#
_symmetry.space_group_name_H-M   'P 1'
#
loop_
_entity.id
_entity.type
_entity.pdbx_description
1 polymer ?
#
loop_
_entity_poly.entity_id
_entity_poly.type
_entity_poly.pdbx_seq_one_letter_code
_entity_poly.pdbx_strand_id
1 'polypeptide(L)'
;MASIDEKTLDWTHEDPPMSTPLEDVTQYWLTDCISTSLSPSRHLLTPGNIDANGNPAWHIHKPLGLNWILKEAAPVPEVWTETAGNLKSFRQHDEGGRSTAMQRPEALL
;
A
#
# COMPACT_ATOMS: atom_id res chain seq x y z
N MET A 1 6.76 -11.45 14.93
CA MET A 1 5.93 -10.55 15.77
C MET A 1 6.49 -9.14 15.71
N ALA A 2 7.71 -8.89 16.21
CA ALA A 2 8.33 -7.56 16.19
C ALA A 2 8.33 -6.80 14.84
N SER A 3 8.43 -7.50 13.71
CA SER A 3 8.46 -6.89 12.37
C SER A 3 7.09 -6.47 11.79
N ILE A 4 5.98 -6.93 12.39
CA ILE A 4 4.62 -6.48 12.04
C ILE A 4 4.31 -5.22 12.85
N ASP A 5 4.57 -5.27 14.16
CA ASP A 5 4.37 -4.14 15.07
C ASP A 5 5.13 -2.89 14.62
N GLU A 6 6.41 -3.03 14.26
CA GLU A 6 7.26 -1.96 13.73
C GLU A 6 6.63 -1.30 12.50
N LYS A 7 6.12 -2.08 11.54
CA LYS A 7 5.51 -1.54 10.33
C LYS A 7 4.17 -0.88 10.59
N THR A 8 3.37 -1.42 11.50
CA THR A 8 2.09 -0.82 11.87
C THR A 8 2.29 0.58 12.47
N LEU A 9 3.37 0.78 13.24
CA LEU A 9 3.74 2.09 13.76
C LEU A 9 4.36 3.00 12.68
N ASP A 10 5.35 2.51 11.93
CA ASP A 10 6.08 3.35 10.97
C ASP A 10 5.24 3.76 9.75
N TRP A 11 4.24 2.97 9.38
CA TRP A 11 3.46 3.18 8.16
C TRP A 11 2.14 3.93 8.40
N THR A 12 1.88 4.33 9.64
CA THR A 12 0.70 5.09 10.02
C THR A 12 1.05 6.58 10.15
N HIS A 13 0.14 7.47 9.71
CA HIS A 13 0.28 8.91 9.94
C HIS A 13 0.19 9.30 11.42
N GLU A 14 -0.74 8.68 12.15
CA GLU A 14 -0.98 8.82 13.58
C GLU A 14 -0.85 7.47 14.26
N ASP A 15 -0.26 7.46 15.47
CA ASP A 15 -0.02 6.24 16.23
C ASP A 15 -1.35 5.50 16.50
N PRO A 16 -1.50 4.25 16.01
CA PRO A 16 -2.69 3.47 16.28
C PRO A 16 -2.72 3.06 17.77
N PRO A 17 -3.92 2.76 18.31
CA PRO A 17 -4.01 2.22 19.66
C PRO A 17 -3.25 0.90 19.75
N MET A 18 -2.66 0.62 20.92
CA MET A 18 -1.87 -0.60 21.18
C MET A 18 -2.63 -1.91 20.89
N SER A 19 -3.95 -1.89 20.87
CA SER A 19 -4.76 -3.04 20.48
C SER A 19 -4.60 -3.43 19.01
N THR A 20 -4.33 -2.47 18.11
CA THR A 20 -4.28 -2.70 16.67
C THR A 20 -3.10 -3.58 16.25
N PRO A 21 -1.83 -3.29 16.61
CA PRO A 21 -0.72 -4.19 16.29
C PRO A 21 -0.90 -5.59 16.89
N LEU A 22 -1.45 -5.67 18.10
CA LEU A 22 -1.73 -6.95 18.76
C LEU A 22 -2.79 -7.78 18.03
N GLU A 23 -3.83 -7.14 17.51
CA GLU A 23 -4.88 -7.78 16.72
C GLU A 23 -4.30 -8.34 15.42
N ASP A 24 -3.55 -7.52 14.67
CA ASP A 24 -2.88 -7.92 13.43
C ASP A 24 -1.96 -9.13 13.70
N VAL A 25 -1.07 -9.02 14.68
CA VAL A 25 -0.14 -10.11 15.02
C VAL A 25 -0.88 -11.38 15.44
N THR A 26 -1.95 -11.25 16.22
CA THR A 26 -2.77 -12.39 16.66
C THR A 26 -3.47 -13.05 15.48
N GLN A 27 -4.01 -12.28 14.53
CA GLN A 27 -4.62 -12.82 13.32
C GLN A 27 -3.61 -13.58 12.47
N TYR A 28 -2.42 -13.02 12.24
CA TYR A 28 -1.35 -13.68 11.49
C TYR A 28 -0.88 -14.97 12.17
N TRP A 29 -0.81 -14.98 13.50
CA TRP A 29 -0.43 -16.14 14.29
C TRP A 29 -1.48 -17.26 14.24
N LEU A 30 -2.75 -16.92 14.51
CA LEU A 30 -3.85 -17.89 14.55
C LEU A 30 -4.13 -18.54 13.20
N THR A 31 -3.74 -17.88 12.10
CA THR A 31 -3.95 -18.39 10.74
C THR A 31 -2.69 -18.95 10.08
N ASP A 32 -1.55 -18.92 10.79
CA ASP A 32 -0.22 -19.30 10.27
C ASP A 32 0.09 -18.70 8.87
N CYS A 33 -0.41 -17.49 8.61
CA CYS A 33 -0.39 -16.93 7.26
C CYS A 33 0.87 -16.12 6.95
N ILE A 34 1.73 -15.83 7.94
CA ILE A 34 2.94 -15.02 7.73
C ILE A 34 3.91 -15.66 6.73
N SER A 35 4.04 -16.98 6.74
CA SER A 35 4.94 -17.71 5.85
C SER A 35 4.42 -17.74 4.41
N THR A 36 3.09 -17.82 4.24
CA THR A 36 2.45 -17.90 2.93
C THR A 36 2.23 -16.52 2.29
N SER A 37 2.01 -15.47 3.10
CA SER A 37 1.77 -14.10 2.63
C SER A 37 3.03 -13.42 2.08
N LEU A 38 4.23 -13.90 2.40
CA LEU A 38 5.50 -13.33 1.91
C LEU A 38 5.89 -13.81 0.51
N SER A 39 5.21 -14.84 0.01
CA SER A 39 5.39 -15.44 -1.32
C SER A 39 5.53 -14.40 -2.46
N PRO A 40 4.71 -13.34 -2.57
CA PRO A 40 4.81 -12.34 -3.64
C PRO A 40 6.11 -11.52 -3.63
N SER A 41 6.75 -11.36 -2.46
CA SER A 41 7.97 -10.55 -2.29
C SER A 41 9.10 -11.02 -3.20
N ARG A 42 9.15 -12.32 -3.53
CA ARG A 42 10.15 -12.86 -4.46
C ARG A 42 10.09 -12.17 -5.83
N HIS A 43 8.89 -11.87 -6.33
CA HIS A 43 8.73 -11.25 -7.65
C HIS A 43 8.95 -9.74 -7.56
N LEU A 44 8.41 -9.12 -6.52
CA LEU A 44 8.47 -7.67 -6.32
C LEU A 44 9.87 -7.15 -5.98
N LEU A 45 10.71 -7.98 -5.34
CA LEU A 45 12.04 -7.58 -4.87
C LEU A 45 13.19 -8.24 -5.66
N THR A 46 12.91 -8.86 -6.81
CA THR A 46 13.96 -9.43 -7.68
C THR A 46 14.74 -8.30 -8.37
N PRO A 47 16.07 -8.21 -8.20
CA PRO A 47 16.88 -7.21 -8.88
C PRO A 47 16.74 -7.31 -10.41
N GLY A 48 16.54 -6.17 -11.07
CA GLY A 48 16.39 -6.11 -12.53
C GLY A 48 14.97 -6.38 -13.04
N ASN A 49 14.00 -6.67 -12.16
CA ASN A 49 12.59 -6.68 -12.55
C ASN A 49 12.11 -5.25 -12.78
N ILE A 50 11.52 -4.97 -13.95
CA ILE A 50 10.87 -3.68 -14.22
C ILE A 50 9.60 -3.66 -13.37
N ASP A 51 9.45 -2.64 -12.53
CA ASP A 51 8.23 -2.44 -11.74
C ASP A 51 7.00 -2.54 -12.65
N ALA A 52 5.92 -3.17 -12.16
CA ALA A 52 4.70 -3.39 -12.91
C ALA A 52 4.16 -2.08 -13.49
N ASN A 53 4.28 -0.98 -12.75
CA ASN A 53 3.84 0.35 -13.16
C ASN A 53 4.63 0.91 -14.35
N GLY A 54 5.91 0.55 -14.48
CA GLY A 54 6.79 1.02 -15.55
C GLY A 54 6.88 0.07 -16.75
N ASN A 55 6.21 -1.08 -16.69
CA ASN A 55 6.25 -2.08 -17.74
C ASN A 55 5.05 -1.92 -18.70
N PRO A 56 5.27 -1.59 -19.99
CA PRO A 56 4.18 -1.39 -20.95
C PRO A 56 3.27 -2.60 -21.13
N ALA A 57 3.75 -3.81 -20.82
CA ALA A 57 2.94 -5.03 -20.87
C ALA A 57 1.76 -5.02 -19.89
N TRP A 58 1.84 -4.21 -18.83
CA TRP A 58 0.82 -4.10 -17.78
C TRP A 58 0.02 -2.80 -17.82
N HIS A 59 0.08 -2.06 -18.93
CA HIS A 59 -0.64 -0.80 -19.08
C HIS A 59 -2.16 -0.97 -18.89
N ILE A 60 -2.76 -0.16 -18.03
CA ILE A 60 -4.18 -0.28 -17.65
C ILE A 60 -5.04 0.47 -18.68
N HIS A 61 -5.68 -0.26 -19.59
CA HIS A 61 -6.57 0.34 -20.61
C HIS A 61 -7.98 0.68 -20.09
N LYS A 62 -8.43 0.01 -19.02
CA LYS A 62 -9.71 0.30 -18.36
C LYS A 62 -9.63 1.62 -17.57
N PRO A 63 -10.76 2.26 -17.23
CA PRO A 63 -10.75 3.46 -16.38
C PRO A 63 -9.98 3.21 -15.08
N LEU A 64 -8.92 4.00 -14.85
CA LEU A 64 -8.07 3.95 -13.67
C LEU A 64 -8.39 5.14 -12.76
N GLY A 65 -8.48 4.90 -11.45
CA GLY A 65 -8.56 5.94 -10.44
C GLY A 65 -7.50 5.74 -9.36
N LEU A 66 -6.91 6.83 -8.86
CA LEU A 66 -5.90 6.78 -7.81
C LEU A 66 -6.23 7.77 -6.69
N ASN A 67 -6.19 7.29 -5.44
CA ASN A 67 -6.11 8.13 -4.24
C ASN A 67 -4.65 8.22 -3.84
N TRP A 68 -4.07 9.42 -3.94
CA TRP A 68 -2.69 9.70 -3.59
C TRP A 68 -2.61 10.17 -2.15
N ILE A 69 -1.71 9.59 -1.36
CA ILE A 69 -1.56 9.86 0.06
C ILE A 69 -0.11 10.26 0.34
N LEU A 70 0.09 11.38 1.03
CA LEU A 70 1.41 11.97 1.25
C LEU A 70 2.40 11.03 1.97
N LYS A 71 1.96 10.27 2.99
CA LYS A 71 2.81 9.33 3.73
C LYS A 71 2.65 7.88 3.26
N GLU A 72 2.33 7.66 1.99
CA GLU A 72 2.48 6.35 1.34
C GLU A 72 3.98 6.02 1.18
N ALA A 73 4.34 4.74 1.01
CA ALA A 73 5.76 4.33 0.96
C ALA A 73 6.49 4.76 -0.32
N ALA A 74 5.77 4.95 -1.42
CA ALA A 74 6.29 5.36 -2.72
C ALA A 74 5.27 6.28 -3.42
N PRO A 75 5.07 7.51 -2.92
CA PRO A 75 4.11 8.43 -3.49
C PRO A 75 4.56 8.84 -4.90
N VAL A 76 3.81 8.40 -5.92
CA VAL A 76 4.07 8.70 -7.33
C VAL A 76 3.27 9.92 -7.78
N PRO A 77 3.86 10.88 -8.51
CA PRO A 77 3.12 12.04 -8.98
C PRO A 77 2.06 11.62 -10.02
N GLU A 78 1.03 12.44 -10.19
CA GLU A 78 -0.06 12.22 -11.15
C GLU A 78 0.47 11.95 -12.57
N VAL A 79 1.43 12.79 -13.02
CA VAL A 79 2.07 12.65 -14.34
C VAL A 79 2.76 11.31 -14.56
N TRP A 80 3.22 10.62 -13.51
CA TRP A 80 3.78 9.27 -13.64
C TRP A 80 2.67 8.22 -13.64
N THR A 81 1.60 8.44 -12.88
CA THR A 81 0.43 7.57 -12.85
C THR A 81 -0.25 7.50 -14.22
N GLU A 82 -0.32 8.61 -14.94
CA GLU A 82 -0.85 8.67 -16.31
C GLU A 82 -0.07 7.77 -17.29
N THR A 83 1.22 7.54 -17.05
CA THR A 83 2.02 6.65 -17.92
C THR A 83 1.68 5.17 -17.73
N ALA A 84 1.12 4.81 -16.58
CA ALA A 84 0.78 3.42 -16.24
C ALA A 84 -0.62 3.02 -16.73
N GLY A 85 -1.50 3.96 -17.08
CA GLY A 85 -2.86 3.64 -17.49
C GLY A 85 -3.76 4.81 -17.85
N ASN A 86 -4.99 4.48 -18.25
CA ASN A 86 -6.06 5.42 -18.60
C ASN A 86 -6.66 6.08 -17.36
N LEU A 87 -5.91 6.98 -16.74
CA LEU A 87 -6.29 7.71 -15.54
C LEU A 87 -7.53 8.60 -15.80
N LYS A 88 -8.57 8.41 -15.00
CA LYS A 88 -9.83 9.17 -15.05
C LYS A 88 -10.08 9.99 -13.80
N SER A 89 -9.47 9.63 -12.68
CA SER A 89 -9.60 10.37 -11.43
C SER A 89 -8.32 10.25 -10.62
N PHE A 90 -7.81 11.39 -10.18
CA PHE A 90 -6.71 11.48 -9.23
C PHE A 90 -7.18 12.35 -8.07
N ARG A 91 -7.10 11.83 -6.84
CA ARG A 91 -7.47 12.57 -5.63
C ARG A 91 -6.29 12.59 -4.69
N GLN A 92 -5.79 13.77 -4.38
CA GLN A 92 -4.70 13.96 -3.44
C GLN A 92 -5.23 14.13 -2.01
N HIS A 93 -4.59 13.45 -1.07
CA HIS A 93 -4.83 13.56 0.37
C HIS A 93 -3.53 13.95 1.06
N ASP A 94 -3.57 15.06 1.78
CA ASP A 94 -2.41 15.59 2.52
C ASP A 94 -2.24 14.90 3.90
N GLU A 95 -3.23 14.11 4.30
CA GLU A 95 -3.30 13.36 5.55
C GLU A 95 -3.52 11.87 5.28
N GLY A 96 -3.02 11.01 6.19
CA GLY A 96 -3.07 9.56 6.05
C GLY A 96 -1.71 8.94 5.73
N GLY A 97 -1.54 7.67 6.09
CA GLY A 97 -0.34 6.87 5.84
C GLY A 97 -0.59 5.72 4.88
N ARG A 98 0.34 4.77 4.81
CA ARG A 98 0.17 3.56 3.98
C ARG A 98 -1.08 2.76 4.34
N SER A 99 -1.49 2.82 5.60
CA SER A 99 -2.73 2.21 6.10
C SER A 99 -3.93 3.19 6.10
N THR A 100 -4.07 4.03 5.06
CA THR A 100 -5.13 5.07 5.02
C THR A 100 -6.54 4.52 5.18
N ALA A 101 -6.84 3.32 4.67
CA ALA A 101 -8.16 2.71 4.87
C ALA A 101 -8.48 2.45 6.35
N MET A 102 -7.46 2.17 7.16
CA MET A 102 -7.59 1.98 8.62
C MET A 102 -7.71 3.32 9.35
N GLN A 103 -7.00 4.36 8.87
CA GLN A 103 -6.93 5.65 9.55
C GLN A 103 -8.07 6.60 9.19
N ARG A 104 -8.49 6.60 7.92
CA ARG A 104 -9.46 7.53 7.34
C ARG A 104 -10.31 6.84 6.26
N PRO A 105 -11.16 5.89 6.64
CA PRO A 105 -11.98 5.15 5.66
C PRO A 105 -12.86 6.11 4.83
N GLU A 106 -13.39 7.16 5.43
CA GLU A 106 -14.18 8.20 4.77
C GLU A 106 -13.43 9.00 3.70
N ALA A 107 -12.09 9.10 3.78
CA ALA A 107 -11.31 9.80 2.76
C ALA A 107 -11.24 9.00 1.44
N LEU A 108 -11.49 7.70 1.48
CA LEU A 108 -11.42 6.78 0.33
C LEU A 108 -12.75 6.51 -0.37
N LEU A 109 -13.84 7.15 0.09
CA LEU A 109 -15.19 7.08 -0.50
C LEU A 109 -15.41 8.16 -1.58
#